data_AF-A0A097I4X7-F1
#
_entry.id   AF-A0A097I4X7-F1
#
_cell.length_a   1.000
_cell.length_b   1.000
_cell.length_c   1.000
_cell.angle_alpha   90.00
_cell.angle_beta   90.00
_cell.angle_gamma   90.00
#
_symmetry.space_group_name_H-M   'P 1'
#
loop_
_entity.id
_entity.type
_entity.pdbx_description
1 polymer ?
#
loop_
_entity_poly.entity_id
_entity_poly.type
_entity_poly.pdbx_seq_one_letter_code
_entity_poly.pdbx_strand_id
1 'polypeptide(L)'
;FSRLFEFFDRTETRTNYPNMFRIGNLVLYILIIIHWNARIYFAISKFIGFGTDSWVYPNISIPEHGRLSRKYIYSLYWSTLTLTTIGETPPPVKDEEYLFVVVDFLVGVLIFATIVGNVG
;
A
#
# COMPACT_ATOMS: atom_id res chain seq x y z
N PHE A 1 -5.38 -13.86 12.30
CA PHE A 1 -4.71 -12.77 13.02
C PHE A 1 -3.92 -13.22 14.26
N SER A 2 -4.28 -14.31 14.97
CA SER A 2 -3.50 -14.79 16.14
C SER A 2 -2.13 -15.41 15.82
N ARG A 3 -2.01 -16.18 14.74
CA ARG A 3 -0.77 -16.95 14.44
C ARG A 3 0.41 -16.11 13.97
N LEU A 4 0.17 -14.96 13.33
CA LEU A 4 1.25 -14.06 12.89
C LEU A 4 1.86 -13.32 14.08
N PHE A 5 1.02 -12.80 14.97
CA PHE A 5 1.49 -12.19 16.22
C PHE A 5 2.22 -13.19 17.12
N GLU A 6 1.71 -14.42 17.24
CA GLU A 6 2.38 -15.47 18.03
C GLU A 6 3.75 -15.88 17.44
N PHE A 7 3.91 -15.84 16.12
CA PHE A 7 5.22 -16.06 15.46
C PHE A 7 6.17 -14.88 15.68
N PHE A 8 5.66 -13.65 15.66
CA PHE A 8 6.46 -12.46 15.94
C PHE A 8 6.94 -12.43 17.39
N ASP A 9 6.06 -12.72 18.34
CA ASP A 9 6.33 -12.74 19.78
C ASP A 9 7.37 -13.83 20.15
N ARG A 10 7.26 -15.01 19.52
CA ARG A 10 8.25 -16.10 19.68
C ARG A 10 9.61 -15.83 19.04
N THR A 11 9.65 -15.05 17.96
CA THR A 11 10.92 -14.72 17.28
C THR A 11 11.62 -13.54 17.96
N GLU A 12 10.86 -12.67 18.63
CA GLU A 12 11.37 -11.60 19.50
C GLU A 12 12.16 -12.17 20.68
N THR A 13 11.67 -13.25 21.31
CA THR A 13 12.31 -13.83 22.51
C THR A 13 13.63 -14.57 22.23
N ARG A 14 13.98 -14.85 20.97
CA ARG A 14 15.17 -15.65 20.60
C ARG A 14 16.27 -14.89 19.86
N THR A 15 16.08 -13.61 19.55
CA THR A 15 17.02 -12.86 18.71
C THR A 15 17.91 -11.94 19.55
N ASN A 16 19.23 -12.15 19.51
CA ASN A 16 20.25 -11.31 20.17
C ASN A 16 20.38 -9.86 19.63
N TYR A 17 19.47 -9.45 18.73
CA TYR A 17 19.43 -8.13 18.07
C TYR A 17 18.00 -7.57 18.08
N PRO A 18 17.48 -7.14 19.24
CA PRO A 18 16.09 -6.70 19.40
C PRO A 18 15.70 -5.54 18.45
N ASN A 19 16.64 -4.63 18.16
CA ASN A 19 16.40 -3.50 17.25
C ASN A 19 16.23 -3.94 15.78
N MET A 20 16.97 -4.96 15.34
CA MET A 20 16.88 -5.46 13.96
C MET A 20 15.58 -6.25 13.72
N PHE A 21 15.11 -6.98 14.74
CA PHE A 21 13.82 -7.66 14.69
C PHE A 21 12.65 -6.67 14.70
N ARG A 22 12.72 -5.63 15.52
CA ARG A 22 11.75 -4.51 15.52
C ARG A 22 11.63 -3.85 14.13
N ILE A 23 12.76 -3.52 13.50
CA ILE A 23 12.77 -2.94 12.15
C ILE A 23 12.24 -3.94 11.11
N GLY A 24 12.57 -5.22 11.22
CA GLY A 24 12.06 -6.25 10.32
C GLY A 24 10.52 -6.38 10.36
N ASN A 25 9.94 -6.39 11.56
CA ASN A 25 8.48 -6.44 11.72
C ASN A 25 7.81 -5.19 11.19
N LEU A 26 8.42 -4.02 11.44
CA LEU A 26 7.97 -2.74 10.94
C LEU A 26 7.88 -2.71 9.41
N VAL A 27 8.96 -3.13 8.74
CA VAL A 27 9.02 -3.21 7.27
C VAL A 27 7.98 -4.18 6.75
N LEU A 28 7.81 -5.33 7.40
CA LEU A 28 6.81 -6.31 6.99
C LEU A 28 5.37 -5.79 7.15
N TYR A 29 5.06 -5.04 8.21
CA TYR A 29 3.78 -4.37 8.37
C TYR A 29 3.53 -3.35 7.25
N ILE A 30 4.51 -2.49 6.94
CA ILE A 30 4.41 -1.53 5.84
C ILE A 30 4.14 -2.26 4.51
N LEU A 31 4.87 -3.34 4.22
CA LEU A 31 4.71 -4.11 2.97
C LEU A 31 3.31 -4.74 2.85
N ILE A 32 2.73 -5.24 3.94
CA ILE A 32 1.36 -5.78 3.93
C ILE A 32 0.35 -4.68 3.62
N ILE A 33 0.53 -3.49 4.21
CA ILE A 33 -0.37 -2.35 4.01
C ILE A 33 -0.30 -1.87 2.55
N ILE A 34 0.91 -1.69 2.00
CA ILE A 34 1.11 -1.35 0.59
C ILE A 34 0.48 -2.42 -0.32
N HIS A 35 0.64 -3.70 0.00
CA HIS A 35 0.01 -4.78 -0.78
C HIS A 35 -1.53 -4.66 -0.78
N TRP A 36 -2.13 -4.42 0.38
CA TRP A 36 -3.58 -4.30 0.52
C TRP A 36 -4.11 -3.06 -0.20
N ASN A 37 -3.45 -1.92 -0.04
CA ASN A 37 -3.82 -0.70 -0.74
C ASN A 37 -3.72 -0.87 -2.27
N ALA A 38 -2.65 -1.50 -2.77
CA ALA A 38 -2.52 -1.82 -4.20
C ALA A 38 -3.67 -2.70 -4.72
N ARG A 39 -4.17 -3.65 -3.93
CA ARG A 39 -5.33 -4.49 -4.29
C ARG A 39 -6.63 -3.69 -4.29
N ILE A 40 -6.82 -2.81 -3.30
CA ILE A 40 -8.01 -1.95 -3.20
C ILE A 40 -8.04 -0.95 -4.36
N TYR A 41 -6.92 -0.28 -4.65
CA TYR A 41 -6.78 0.62 -5.80
C TYR A 41 -7.14 -0.07 -7.12
N PHE A 42 -6.62 -1.29 -7.33
CA PHE A 42 -6.95 -2.06 -8.53
C PHE A 42 -8.43 -2.48 -8.58
N ALA A 43 -9.04 -2.79 -7.43
CA ALA A 43 -10.45 -3.13 -7.34
C ALA A 43 -11.36 -1.93 -7.63
N ILE A 44 -11.02 -0.74 -7.10
CA ILE A 44 -11.72 0.52 -7.40
C ILE A 44 -11.58 0.87 -8.89
N SER A 45 -10.36 0.78 -9.44
CA SER A 45 -10.13 0.95 -10.88
C SER A 45 -10.97 0.01 -11.74
N LYS A 46 -11.21 -1.23 -11.27
CA LYS A 46 -12.08 -2.19 -11.96
C LYS A 46 -13.56 -1.82 -11.84
N PHE A 47 -14.00 -1.31 -10.69
CA PHE A 47 -15.39 -0.92 -10.45
C PHE A 47 -15.78 0.32 -11.26
N ILE A 48 -14.91 1.33 -11.29
CA ILE A 48 -15.09 2.56 -12.07
C ILE A 48 -14.94 2.28 -13.58
N GLY A 49 -14.00 1.39 -13.94
CA GLY A 49 -13.70 1.02 -15.31
C GLY A 49 -12.28 1.44 -15.71
N PHE A 50 -11.50 0.48 -16.23
CA PHE A 50 -10.10 0.72 -16.60
C PHE A 50 -9.97 1.74 -17.74
N GLY A 51 -9.07 2.70 -17.56
CA GLY A 51 -8.78 3.76 -18.53
C GLY A 51 -9.94 4.74 -18.78
N THR A 52 -10.92 4.82 -17.86
CA THR A 52 -12.02 5.79 -17.97
C THR A 52 -11.57 7.22 -17.64
N ASP A 53 -10.53 7.38 -16.85
CA ASP A 53 -9.91 8.66 -16.51
C ASP A 53 -8.37 8.49 -16.33
N SER A 54 -7.68 9.59 -16.05
CA SER A 54 -6.23 9.62 -15.85
C SER A 54 -5.78 9.01 -14.52
N TRP A 55 -6.69 8.84 -13.55
CA TRP A 55 -6.38 8.35 -12.21
C TRP A 55 -6.43 6.83 -12.15
N VAL A 56 -7.44 6.20 -12.75
CA VAL A 56 -7.61 4.74 -12.76
C VAL A 56 -6.51 4.02 -13.53
N TYR A 57 -6.37 2.72 -13.25
CA TYR A 57 -5.45 1.86 -13.99
C TYR A 57 -5.66 1.96 -15.52
N PRO A 58 -4.58 2.12 -16.32
CA PRO A 58 -4.65 2.27 -17.77
C PRO A 58 -5.43 1.16 -18.47
N ASN A 59 -5.99 1.46 -19.65
CA ASN A 59 -6.82 0.51 -20.38
C ASN A 59 -6.08 -0.83 -20.64
N ILE A 60 -6.62 -1.90 -20.04
CA ILE A 60 -6.09 -3.27 -20.13
C ILE A 60 -6.19 -3.89 -21.53
N SER A 61 -6.94 -3.25 -22.43
CA SER A 61 -7.10 -3.67 -23.83
C SER A 61 -5.83 -3.43 -24.66
N ILE A 62 -4.91 -2.60 -24.17
CA ILE A 62 -3.59 -2.39 -24.78
C ILE A 62 -2.69 -3.57 -24.35
N PRO A 63 -2.05 -4.30 -25.29
CA PRO A 63 -1.29 -5.53 -24.98
C PRO A 63 -0.20 -5.36 -23.91
N GLU A 64 0.42 -4.18 -23.81
CA GLU A 64 1.43 -3.88 -22.79
C GLU A 64 0.87 -3.77 -21.37
N HIS A 65 -0.39 -3.33 -21.21
CA HIS A 65 -1.08 -3.16 -19.92
C HIS A 65 -1.88 -4.41 -19.50
N GLY A 66 -1.96 -5.42 -20.37
CA GLY A 66 -2.68 -6.67 -20.10
C GLY A 66 -1.97 -7.62 -19.12
N ARG A 67 -0.64 -7.55 -19.00
CA ARG A 67 0.18 -8.49 -18.21
C ARG A 67 -0.11 -8.38 -16.71
N LEU A 68 -0.31 -9.54 -16.05
CA LEU A 68 -0.57 -9.62 -14.60
C LEU A 68 0.54 -8.97 -13.76
N SER A 69 1.80 -9.18 -14.14
CA SER A 69 2.95 -8.55 -13.47
C SER A 69 2.92 -7.03 -13.58
N ARG A 70 2.60 -6.48 -14.76
CA ARG A 70 2.49 -5.03 -14.98
C ARG A 70 1.35 -4.41 -14.18
N LYS A 71 0.20 -5.08 -14.09
CA LYS A 71 -0.95 -4.67 -13.25
C LYS A 71 -0.57 -4.56 -11.79
N TYR A 72 0.07 -5.60 -11.27
CA TYR A 72 0.49 -5.65 -9.88
C TYR A 72 1.59 -4.63 -9.56
N ILE A 73 2.67 -4.59 -10.35
CA ILE A 73 3.80 -3.67 -10.12
C ILE A 73 3.36 -2.21 -10.17
N TYR A 74 2.50 -1.83 -11.13
CA TYR A 74 2.00 -0.47 -11.22
C TYR A 74 1.12 -0.11 -10.02
N SER A 75 0.21 -1.00 -9.62
CA SER A 75 -0.66 -0.75 -8.45
C SER A 75 0.15 -0.67 -7.15
N LEU A 76 1.21 -1.47 -7.04
CA LEU A 76 2.15 -1.43 -5.91
C LEU A 76 2.97 -0.14 -5.90
N TYR A 77 3.40 0.33 -7.07
CA TYR A 77 4.11 1.60 -7.22
C TYR A 77 3.22 2.78 -6.82
N TRP A 78 2.00 2.85 -7.36
CA TRP A 78 1.01 3.87 -7.01
C TRP A 78 0.72 3.87 -5.49
N SER A 79 0.53 2.68 -4.92
CA SER A 79 0.30 2.50 -3.49
C SER A 79 1.47 2.99 -2.64
N THR A 80 2.70 2.65 -3.05
CA THR A 80 3.92 3.08 -2.34
C THR A 80 4.02 4.59 -2.33
N LEU A 81 3.86 5.27 -3.48
CA LEU A 81 3.94 6.73 -3.58
C LEU A 81 2.89 7.45 -2.72
N THR A 82 1.68 6.91 -2.67
CA THR A 82 0.56 7.50 -1.91
C THR A 82 0.80 7.33 -0.41
N LEU A 83 1.17 6.12 0.03
CA LEU A 83 1.41 5.82 1.44
C LEU A 83 2.68 6.48 2.00
N THR A 84 3.71 6.70 1.17
CA THR A 84 4.90 7.45 1.57
C THR A 84 4.75 8.96 1.41
N THR A 85 3.55 9.45 1.07
CA THR A 85 3.22 10.87 0.92
C THR A 85 4.03 11.61 -0.15
N ILE A 86 4.64 10.89 -1.11
CA ILE A 86 5.40 11.49 -2.22
C ILE A 86 4.44 12.16 -3.23
N GLY A 87 3.26 11.55 -3.46
CA GLY A 87 2.13 12.23 -4.12
C GLY A 87 2.27 12.53 -5.62
N GLU A 88 3.27 11.99 -6.33
CA GLU A 88 3.44 12.15 -7.79
C GLU A 88 2.47 11.32 -8.63
N THR A 89 1.30 10.98 -8.09
CA THR A 89 0.26 10.23 -8.78
C THR A 89 -0.69 11.18 -9.52
N PRO A 90 -1.30 10.76 -10.64
CA PRO A 90 -2.33 11.55 -11.32
C PRO A 90 -3.42 12.00 -10.33
N PRO A 91 -3.97 13.21 -10.47
CA PRO A 91 -4.99 13.71 -9.55
C PRO A 91 -6.32 12.96 -9.75
N PRO A 92 -7.08 12.73 -8.67
CA PRO A 92 -8.42 12.13 -8.75
C PRO A 92 -9.38 13.05 -9.52
N VAL A 93 -10.32 12.44 -10.25
CA VAL A 93 -11.29 13.11 -11.12
C VAL A 93 -12.71 12.98 -10.58
N LYS A 94 -13.04 11.87 -9.91
CA LYS A 94 -14.38 11.58 -9.36
C LYS A 94 -14.43 11.68 -7.83
N ASP A 95 -15.58 12.03 -7.28
CA ASP A 95 -15.78 12.18 -5.83
C ASP A 95 -15.39 10.93 -5.03
N GLU A 96 -15.65 9.74 -5.58
CA GLU A 96 -15.27 8.45 -4.98
C GLU A 96 -13.75 8.29 -4.87
N GLU A 97 -13.00 8.79 -5.86
CA GLU A 97 -11.54 8.75 -5.91
C GLU A 97 -10.95 9.74 -4.91
N TYR A 98 -11.53 10.95 -4.80
CA TYR A 98 -11.15 11.92 -3.77
C TYR A 98 -11.33 11.35 -2.37
N LEU A 99 -12.48 10.72 -2.09
CA LEU A 99 -12.74 10.11 -0.79
C LEU A 99 -11.72 9.01 -0.49
N PHE A 100 -11.40 8.16 -1.48
CA PHE A 100 -10.42 7.10 -1.33
C PHE A 100 -9.01 7.66 -1.03
N VAL A 101 -8.56 8.65 -1.80
CA VAL A 101 -7.24 9.26 -1.62
C VAL A 101 -7.13 9.94 -0.25
N VAL A 102 -8.16 10.64 0.21
CA VAL A 102 -8.17 11.29 1.54
C VAL A 102 -8.06 10.25 2.65
N VAL A 103 -8.86 9.19 2.60
CA VAL A 103 -8.81 8.11 3.60
C VAL A 103 -7.45 7.43 3.60
N ASP A 104 -6.91 7.13 2.42
CA ASP A 104 -5.61 6.46 2.29
C ASP A 104 -4.46 7.33 2.81
N PHE A 105 -4.50 8.63 2.53
CA PHE A 105 -3.50 9.58 3.04
C PHE A 105 -3.54 9.68 4.57
N LEU A 106 -4.74 9.74 5.17
CA LEU A 106 -4.91 9.74 6.62
C LEU A 106 -4.35 8.46 7.25
N VAL A 107 -4.62 7.30 6.65
CA VAL A 107 -4.09 6.00 7.10
C VAL A 107 -2.56 5.99 6.99
N GLY A 108 -1.99 6.43 5.86
CA GLY A 108 -0.56 6.51 5.63
C GLY A 108 0.17 7.38 6.67
N VAL A 109 -0.36 8.58 6.94
CA VAL A 109 0.20 9.50 7.95
C VAL A 109 0.11 8.90 9.36
N LEU A 110 -1.01 8.31 9.74
CA LEU A 110 -1.18 7.68 11.06
C LEU A 110 -0.20 6.51 11.26
N ILE A 111 0.00 5.70 10.23
CA ILE A 111 0.98 4.61 10.25
C ILE A 111 2.38 5.21 10.43
N PHE A 112 2.78 6.16 9.59
CA PHE A 112 4.10 6.76 9.67
C PHE A 112 4.36 7.39 11.04
N ALA A 113 3.38 8.10 11.61
CA ALA A 113 3.46 8.67 12.96
C ALA A 113 3.61 7.59 14.04
N THR A 114 2.83 6.50 13.97
CA THR A 114 2.92 5.37 14.91
C THR A 114 4.29 4.68 14.84
N ILE A 115 4.84 4.58 13.63
CA ILE A 115 6.14 3.98 13.38
C ILE A 115 7.26 4.82 13.97
N VAL A 116 7.29 6.13 13.66
CA VAL A 116 8.29 7.05 14.21
C VAL A 116 8.19 7.11 15.74
N GLY A 117 6.97 7.16 16.29
CA GLY A 117 6.75 7.18 17.74
C GLY A 117 7.13 5.89 18.47
N ASN A 118 7.20 4.74 17.80
CA ASN A 118 7.65 3.46 18.38
C ASN A 118 9.15 3.21 18.22
N VAL A 119 9.82 3.92 17.30
CA VAL A 119 11.25 3.78 17.00
C VAL A 119 12.10 4.86 17.70
N GLY A 120 11.54 6.04 17.97
CA GLY A 120 12.15 7.10 18.80
C GLY A 120 11.96 6.84 20.29
#